data_AF-A0A174PHC1-F1
#
_entry.id   AF-A0A174PHC1-F1
#
_cell.length_a   1.000
_cell.length_b   1.000
_cell.length_c   1.000
_cell.angle_alpha   90.00
_cell.angle_beta   90.00
_cell.angle_gamma   90.00
#
_symmetry.space_group_name_H-M   'P 1'
#
loop_
_entity.id
_entity.type
_entity.pdbx_description
1 polymer ?
#
loop_
_entity_poly.entity_id
_entity_poly.type
_entity_poly.pdbx_seq_one_letter_code
_entity_poly.pdbx_strand_id
1 'polypeptide(L)'
;MKRSNLWRSVSALLMAGCICCTMPSCSDDDAPAVIEAAQPTASAYELNEAGEVALEFEVVPGDAQVDEVTIVGGNSAFESKGFTPKGNGKWLLNAKVTDFTQIKQDNAITLSVGQTGGASSEVMLTVIDPYTIENKFQLEQPKGFNYYSADKENLYATGLPVALKPLLPENLDLIDTENIKVVDGTPSHPIGVAHFIKTPLEGEVGFTLRINPEKLEEVQKAIPTFSPLDFNVQLTSKNNRVASLPLTTMACTPLTTVEDDALTVSVAELSNPDFEKEFDIDVTHKLRHIGILEKTNFEAVEMGLLNEKGEPVDDAPFIVGLFDTDANGNTKCSVSLMGDAEFNYAPGTYYYVQRCSQPWKYNGKTYNPVCADMRFKIVIE
;
A
#
# COMPACT_ATOMS: atom_id res chain seq x y z
N MET A 1 -94.77 -71.70 -40.89
CA MET A 1 -94.93 -72.07 -42.31
C MET A 1 -93.64 -71.73 -43.03
N LYS A 2 -92.92 -72.77 -43.51
CA LYS A 2 -91.79 -72.78 -44.47
C LYS A 2 -90.53 -71.94 -44.14
N ARG A 3 -89.31 -72.41 -44.28
CA ARG A 3 -88.72 -73.72 -44.63
C ARG A 3 -87.22 -73.59 -44.33
N SER A 4 -86.64 -74.68 -43.85
CA SER A 4 -85.21 -74.96 -43.75
C SER A 4 -84.51 -74.98 -45.11
N ASN A 5 -83.18 -74.73 -45.12
CA ASN A 5 -82.11 -75.56 -45.70
C ASN A 5 -80.85 -74.69 -45.92
N LEU A 6 -79.70 -74.96 -45.31
CA LEU A 6 -78.72 -76.03 -45.55
C LEU A 6 -77.79 -75.76 -46.77
N TRP A 7 -76.51 -75.55 -46.43
CA TRP A 7 -75.28 -76.10 -47.04
C TRP A 7 -74.42 -75.38 -48.10
N ARG A 8 -73.13 -75.25 -47.69
CA ARG A 8 -71.84 -75.57 -48.35
C ARG A 8 -71.32 -74.60 -49.42
N SER A 9 -70.25 -73.85 -49.11
CA SER A 9 -68.81 -74.14 -49.43
C SER A 9 -68.34 -73.08 -50.46
N VAL A 10 -67.16 -72.44 -50.48
CA VAL A 10 -65.79 -72.72 -49.99
C VAL A 10 -64.94 -71.42 -50.17
N SER A 11 -64.01 -71.15 -49.23
CA SER A 11 -62.73 -70.38 -49.30
C SER A 11 -62.72 -68.90 -49.78
N ALA A 12 -61.92 -67.95 -49.26
CA ALA A 12 -60.60 -68.00 -48.63
C ALA A 12 -60.28 -66.73 -47.79
N LEU A 13 -59.56 -66.90 -46.67
CA LEU A 13 -58.43 -66.10 -46.10
C LEU A 13 -58.52 -64.54 -46.10
N LEU A 14 -58.25 -63.77 -45.03
CA LEU A 14 -57.12 -63.82 -44.07
C LEU A 14 -57.37 -62.85 -42.88
N MET A 15 -57.08 -63.37 -41.69
CA MET A 15 -56.46 -62.80 -40.46
C MET A 15 -56.48 -61.30 -40.09
N ALA A 16 -56.54 -61.14 -38.75
CA ALA A 16 -56.04 -60.08 -37.85
C ALA A 16 -57.11 -59.07 -37.41
N GLY A 17 -57.51 -58.97 -36.14
CA GLY A 17 -56.78 -59.17 -34.89
C GLY A 17 -56.89 -57.88 -34.08
N CYS A 18 -58.05 -57.64 -33.45
CA CYS A 18 -58.35 -56.42 -32.70
C CYS A 18 -58.07 -56.63 -31.20
N ILE A 19 -57.03 -55.98 -30.69
CA ILE A 19 -56.65 -55.91 -29.27
C ILE A 19 -57.30 -54.67 -28.66
N CYS A 20 -57.92 -54.85 -27.50
CA CYS A 20 -58.59 -53.80 -26.73
C CYS A 20 -57.61 -52.81 -26.10
N CYS A 21 -57.92 -51.53 -26.30
CA CYS A 21 -57.72 -50.34 -25.47
C CYS A 21 -56.72 -50.36 -24.30
N THR A 22 -55.66 -49.56 -24.41
CA THR A 22 -55.16 -48.71 -23.32
C THR A 22 -55.06 -47.28 -23.86
N MET A 23 -55.77 -46.33 -23.27
CA MET A 23 -55.62 -44.91 -23.57
C MET A 23 -54.48 -44.35 -22.70
N PRO A 24 -53.51 -43.61 -23.25
CA PRO A 24 -52.66 -42.73 -22.46
C PRO A 24 -53.50 -41.53 -22.03
N SER A 25 -53.64 -41.35 -20.72
CA SER A 25 -54.02 -40.09 -20.11
C SER A 25 -52.88 -39.10 -20.33
N CYS A 26 -52.93 -38.30 -21.40
CA CYS A 26 -52.15 -37.06 -21.47
C CYS A 26 -52.89 -36.02 -20.63
N SER A 27 -52.49 -35.85 -19.37
CA SER A 27 -52.63 -34.55 -18.72
C SER A 27 -51.59 -33.64 -19.36
N ASP A 28 -52.00 -32.42 -19.71
CA ASP A 28 -51.08 -31.31 -19.94
C ASP A 28 -50.31 -31.07 -18.64
N ASP A 29 -49.20 -31.78 -18.45
CA ASP A 29 -48.15 -31.39 -17.52
C ASP A 29 -47.44 -30.20 -18.19
N ASP A 30 -47.80 -28.99 -17.76
CA ASP A 30 -47.11 -27.76 -18.15
C ASP A 30 -45.60 -27.93 -17.91
N ALA A 31 -44.85 -28.11 -18.99
CA ALA A 31 -43.39 -28.09 -18.92
C ALA A 31 -42.98 -26.72 -18.34
N PRO A 32 -42.06 -26.68 -17.36
CA PRO A 32 -41.68 -25.42 -16.70
C PRO A 32 -41.18 -24.43 -17.75
N ALA A 33 -41.63 -23.17 -17.64
CA ALA A 33 -41.24 -22.11 -18.55
C ALA A 33 -39.71 -21.95 -18.57
N VAL A 34 -39.16 -21.56 -19.73
CA VAL A 34 -37.72 -21.38 -19.93
C VAL A 34 -37.32 -20.00 -19.43
N ILE A 35 -36.23 -19.91 -18.65
CA ILE A 35 -35.67 -18.62 -18.22
C ILE A 35 -35.24 -17.80 -19.44
N GLU A 36 -35.86 -16.64 -19.64
CA GLU A 36 -35.49 -15.66 -20.67
C GLU A 36 -34.49 -14.63 -20.13
N ALA A 37 -34.72 -14.16 -18.90
CA ALA A 37 -33.89 -13.15 -18.24
C ALA A 37 -33.92 -13.27 -16.71
N ALA A 38 -32.85 -12.83 -16.07
CA ALA A 38 -32.78 -12.57 -14.64
C ALA A 38 -32.35 -11.12 -14.39
N GLN A 39 -32.92 -10.47 -13.37
CA GLN A 39 -32.63 -9.07 -13.07
C GLN A 39 -32.67 -8.79 -11.56
N PRO A 40 -31.87 -7.82 -11.07
CA PRO A 40 -31.83 -7.51 -9.65
C PRO A 40 -33.14 -6.83 -9.21
N THR A 41 -33.57 -7.10 -7.98
CA THR A 41 -34.79 -6.48 -7.41
C THR A 41 -34.55 -5.15 -6.69
N ALA A 42 -33.29 -4.89 -6.34
CA ALA A 42 -32.82 -3.66 -5.72
C ALA A 42 -31.58 -3.13 -6.44
N SER A 43 -31.31 -1.82 -6.27
CA SER A 43 -30.13 -1.16 -6.83
C SER A 43 -28.83 -1.56 -6.13
N ALA A 44 -28.91 -1.94 -4.85
CA ALA A 44 -27.77 -2.39 -4.05
C ALA A 44 -28.24 -3.28 -2.89
N TYR A 45 -27.32 -4.09 -2.38
CA TYR A 45 -27.52 -4.96 -1.22
C TYR A 45 -26.41 -4.68 -0.20
N GLU A 46 -26.75 -4.62 1.08
CA GLU A 46 -25.77 -4.29 2.12
C GLU A 46 -25.24 -5.55 2.81
N LEU A 47 -23.92 -5.58 3.03
CA LEU A 47 -23.30 -6.57 3.90
C LEU A 47 -23.63 -6.28 5.35
N ASN A 48 -23.88 -7.34 6.12
CA ASN A 48 -23.90 -7.23 7.57
C ASN A 48 -22.48 -7.29 8.17
N GLU A 49 -22.40 -7.10 9.49
CA GLU A 49 -21.14 -7.15 10.24
C GLU A 49 -20.39 -8.49 10.09
N ALA A 50 -21.11 -9.61 9.94
CA ALA A 50 -20.52 -10.93 9.73
C ALA A 50 -20.06 -11.20 8.29
N GLY A 51 -20.27 -10.25 7.37
CA GLY A 51 -19.95 -10.38 5.95
C GLY A 51 -20.95 -11.24 5.18
N GLU A 52 -22.22 -11.25 5.59
CA GLU A 52 -23.29 -11.97 4.91
C GLU A 52 -24.24 -10.99 4.22
N VAL A 53 -24.75 -11.39 3.06
CA VAL A 53 -25.67 -10.60 2.25
C VAL A 53 -26.74 -11.48 1.61
N ALA A 54 -27.95 -10.93 1.53
CA ALA A 54 -29.12 -11.52 0.91
C ALA A 54 -29.33 -10.86 -0.47
N LEU A 55 -29.06 -11.59 -1.55
CA LEU A 55 -29.14 -11.10 -2.93
C LEU A 55 -30.47 -11.52 -3.56
N GLU A 56 -31.36 -10.56 -3.79
CA GLU A 56 -32.70 -10.84 -4.35
C GLU A 56 -32.75 -10.53 -5.85
N PHE A 57 -33.14 -11.51 -6.66
CA PHE A 57 -33.30 -11.35 -8.10
C PHE A 57 -34.65 -11.93 -8.56
N GLU A 58 -35.10 -11.49 -9.73
CA GLU A 58 -36.35 -11.92 -10.35
C GLU A 58 -36.06 -12.54 -11.71
N VAL A 59 -36.69 -13.69 -11.99
CA VAL A 59 -36.63 -14.36 -13.29
C VAL A 59 -37.87 -14.05 -14.13
N VAL A 60 -37.67 -13.96 -15.44
CA VAL A 60 -38.73 -13.76 -16.42
C VAL A 60 -38.72 -14.96 -17.38
N PRO A 61 -39.88 -15.63 -17.59
CA PRO A 61 -41.15 -15.43 -16.89
C PRO A 61 -41.12 -15.95 -15.43
N GLY A 62 -42.00 -15.43 -14.57
CA GLY A 62 -41.93 -15.67 -13.12
C GLY A 62 -42.33 -17.07 -12.64
N ASP A 63 -42.86 -17.90 -13.54
CA ASP A 63 -43.14 -19.33 -13.36
C ASP A 63 -41.99 -20.23 -13.85
N ALA A 64 -40.91 -19.66 -14.38
CA ALA A 64 -39.71 -20.41 -14.75
C ALA A 64 -39.04 -21.04 -13.52
N GLN A 65 -38.61 -22.30 -13.68
CA GLN A 65 -37.93 -23.05 -12.64
C GLN A 65 -36.44 -22.69 -12.61
N VAL A 66 -35.92 -22.38 -11.43
CA VAL A 66 -34.49 -22.16 -11.19
C VAL A 66 -33.92 -23.37 -10.46
N ASP A 67 -32.94 -24.03 -11.07
CA ASP A 67 -32.31 -25.23 -10.53
C ASP A 67 -30.91 -24.98 -10.01
N GLU A 68 -30.23 -23.94 -10.50
CA GLU A 68 -28.87 -23.61 -10.12
C GLU A 68 -28.67 -22.10 -10.06
N VAL A 69 -27.99 -21.63 -9.01
CA VAL A 69 -27.54 -20.24 -8.89
C VAL A 69 -26.11 -20.25 -8.39
N THR A 70 -25.20 -19.72 -9.19
CA THR A 70 -23.76 -19.67 -8.88
C THR A 70 -23.23 -18.24 -9.02
N ILE A 71 -22.26 -17.89 -8.19
CA ILE A 71 -21.51 -16.65 -8.36
C ILE A 71 -20.41 -16.93 -9.39
N VAL A 72 -20.50 -16.29 -10.58
CA VAL A 72 -19.61 -16.56 -11.72
C VAL A 72 -18.71 -15.38 -12.08
N GLY A 73 -19.02 -14.19 -11.56
CA GLY A 73 -18.24 -12.98 -11.82
C GLY A 73 -18.25 -12.03 -10.64
N GLY A 74 -17.32 -11.07 -10.67
CA GLY A 74 -17.07 -10.17 -9.56
C GLY A 74 -15.87 -10.58 -8.72
N ASN A 75 -15.89 -10.18 -7.46
CA ASN A 75 -14.81 -10.44 -6.51
C ASN A 75 -14.83 -11.90 -6.03
N SER A 76 -13.69 -12.60 -6.09
CA SER A 76 -13.55 -14.00 -5.66
C SER A 76 -13.77 -14.22 -4.16
N ALA A 77 -13.96 -13.15 -3.41
CA ALA A 77 -14.20 -13.16 -1.97
C ALA A 77 -15.61 -13.58 -1.53
N PHE A 78 -16.54 -13.91 -2.42
CA PHE A 78 -17.89 -14.34 -2.04
C PHE A 78 -18.13 -15.82 -2.31
N GLU A 79 -18.73 -16.52 -1.34
CA GLU A 79 -19.26 -17.87 -1.50
C GLU A 79 -20.78 -17.88 -1.38
N SER A 80 -21.44 -18.72 -2.17
CA SER A 80 -22.87 -19.00 -2.02
C SER A 80 -23.11 -19.94 -0.83
N LYS A 81 -24.13 -19.63 -0.02
CA LYS A 81 -24.63 -20.50 1.06
C LYS A 81 -25.92 -21.22 0.70
N GLY A 82 -26.45 -20.98 -0.50
CA GLY A 82 -27.70 -21.55 -0.99
C GLY A 82 -28.70 -20.48 -1.40
N PHE A 83 -29.70 -20.90 -2.18
CA PHE A 83 -30.76 -20.04 -2.70
C PHE A 83 -32.13 -20.63 -2.42
N THR A 84 -33.14 -19.76 -2.32
CA THR A 84 -34.52 -20.13 -2.00
C THR A 84 -35.53 -19.31 -2.82
N PRO A 85 -36.67 -19.90 -3.22
CA PRO A 85 -37.73 -19.16 -3.88
C PRO A 85 -38.50 -18.29 -2.88
N LYS A 86 -38.82 -17.05 -3.26
CA LYS A 86 -39.73 -16.14 -2.53
C LYS A 86 -41.14 -16.07 -3.14
N GLY A 87 -41.36 -16.74 -4.27
CA GLY A 87 -42.61 -16.74 -5.03
C GLY A 87 -42.69 -15.62 -6.06
N ASN A 88 -43.60 -15.77 -7.03
CA ASN A 88 -43.81 -14.83 -8.15
C ASN A 88 -42.51 -14.49 -8.90
N GLY A 89 -41.72 -15.50 -9.28
CA GLY A 89 -40.46 -15.30 -10.01
C GLY A 89 -39.30 -14.76 -9.17
N LYS A 90 -39.50 -14.45 -7.88
CA LYS A 90 -38.45 -13.90 -7.03
C LYS A 90 -37.69 -14.98 -6.31
N TRP A 91 -36.38 -14.81 -6.26
CA TRP A 91 -35.42 -15.72 -5.65
C TRP A 91 -34.45 -14.95 -4.77
N LEU A 92 -33.95 -15.63 -3.75
CA LEU A 92 -32.98 -15.11 -2.79
C LEU A 92 -31.77 -16.03 -2.77
N LEU A 93 -30.58 -15.47 -3.03
CA LEU A 93 -29.30 -16.13 -2.80
C LEU A 93 -28.65 -15.56 -1.54
N ASN A 94 -28.30 -16.42 -0.59
CA ASN A 94 -27.49 -16.01 0.56
C ASN A 94 -26.01 -16.18 0.20
N ALA A 95 -25.24 -15.12 0.33
CA ALA A 95 -23.80 -15.13 0.08
C ALA A 95 -23.02 -14.69 1.34
N LYS A 96 -21.78 -15.16 1.46
CA LYS A 96 -20.88 -14.84 2.57
C LYS A 96 -19.50 -14.47 2.04
N VAL A 97 -18.85 -13.52 2.69
CA VAL A 97 -17.46 -13.16 2.43
C VAL A 97 -16.52 -14.22 3.00
N THR A 98 -15.62 -14.73 2.17
CA THR A 98 -14.54 -15.67 2.53
C THR A 98 -13.19 -14.97 2.70
N ASP A 99 -12.98 -13.85 2.01
CA ASP A 99 -11.74 -13.08 2.05
C ASP A 99 -12.02 -11.56 2.11
N PHE A 100 -12.02 -11.02 3.32
CA PHE A 100 -12.24 -9.59 3.55
C PHE A 100 -11.13 -8.68 3.00
N THR A 101 -9.98 -9.23 2.58
CA THR A 101 -8.90 -8.42 2.01
C THR A 101 -9.22 -7.92 0.60
N GLN A 102 -10.18 -8.55 -0.08
CA GLN A 102 -10.59 -8.14 -1.42
C GLN A 102 -11.83 -7.26 -1.40
N ILE A 103 -12.58 -7.21 -0.29
CA ILE A 103 -13.85 -6.47 -0.20
C ILE A 103 -13.59 -4.98 -0.22
N LYS A 104 -14.31 -4.29 -1.11
CA LYS A 104 -14.29 -2.83 -1.25
C LYS A 104 -15.57 -2.23 -0.70
N GLN A 105 -15.64 -0.90 -0.65
CA GLN A 105 -16.89 -0.20 -0.35
C GLN A 105 -18.03 -0.64 -1.29
N ASP A 106 -17.75 -0.72 -2.59
CA ASP A 106 -18.69 -1.18 -3.61
C ASP A 106 -18.14 -2.43 -4.33
N ASN A 107 -18.93 -3.50 -4.35
CA ASN A 107 -18.54 -4.79 -4.91
C ASN A 107 -19.53 -5.19 -6.00
N ALA A 108 -19.06 -5.37 -7.22
CA ALA A 108 -19.87 -5.97 -8.29
C ALA A 108 -19.83 -7.50 -8.15
N ILE A 109 -21.00 -8.14 -8.20
CA ILE A 109 -21.19 -9.59 -8.20
C ILE A 109 -22.04 -9.96 -9.41
N THR A 110 -21.64 -11.00 -10.14
CA THR A 110 -22.44 -11.57 -11.23
C THR A 110 -22.88 -12.97 -10.84
N LEU A 111 -24.18 -13.22 -10.86
CA LEU A 111 -24.74 -14.57 -10.70
C LEU A 111 -25.07 -15.16 -12.06
N SER A 112 -24.83 -16.46 -12.22
CA SER A 112 -25.43 -17.28 -13.27
C SER A 112 -26.63 -18.00 -12.69
N VAL A 113 -27.79 -17.82 -13.32
CA VAL A 113 -29.07 -18.43 -12.95
C VAL A 113 -29.43 -19.46 -14.01
N GLY A 114 -29.42 -20.73 -13.65
CA GLY A 114 -29.58 -21.86 -14.54
C GLY A 114 -30.86 -22.67 -14.29
N GLN A 115 -31.35 -23.27 -15.37
CA GLN A 115 -32.42 -24.25 -15.39
C GLN A 115 -31.88 -25.54 -16.02
N THR A 116 -32.28 -26.70 -15.49
CA THR A 116 -31.81 -28.01 -15.95
C THR A 116 -32.16 -28.23 -17.41
N GLY A 117 -31.15 -28.41 -18.26
CA GLY A 117 -31.34 -28.58 -19.70
C GLY A 117 -31.70 -27.30 -20.46
N GLY A 118 -31.73 -26.14 -19.79
CA GLY A 118 -31.95 -24.82 -20.37
C GLY A 118 -30.67 -23.97 -20.45
N ALA A 119 -30.80 -22.76 -21.03
CA ALA A 119 -29.74 -21.77 -21.01
C ALA A 119 -29.70 -21.05 -19.65
N SER A 120 -28.52 -20.56 -19.25
CA SER A 120 -28.37 -19.73 -18.06
C SER A 120 -28.54 -18.25 -18.37
N SER A 121 -29.05 -17.48 -17.42
CA SER A 121 -29.13 -16.02 -17.48
C SER A 121 -28.21 -15.39 -16.44
N GLU A 122 -27.54 -14.30 -16.80
CA GLU A 122 -26.65 -13.59 -15.88
C GLU A 122 -27.34 -12.39 -15.25
N VAL A 123 -27.12 -12.18 -13.95
CA VAL A 123 -27.60 -11.01 -13.21
C VAL A 123 -26.43 -10.33 -12.51
N MET A 124 -26.25 -9.03 -12.78
CA MET A 124 -25.27 -8.20 -12.10
C MET A 124 -25.90 -7.51 -10.90
N LEU A 125 -25.27 -7.61 -9.74
CA LEU A 125 -25.69 -6.98 -8.49
C LEU A 125 -24.54 -6.16 -7.90
N THR A 126 -24.91 -5.10 -7.17
CA THR A 126 -23.97 -4.29 -6.40
C THR A 126 -24.15 -4.59 -4.91
N VAL A 127 -23.05 -4.96 -4.25
CA VAL A 127 -23.00 -5.18 -2.80
C VAL A 127 -22.16 -4.09 -2.14
N ILE A 128 -22.77 -3.37 -1.20
CA ILE A 128 -22.14 -2.28 -0.44
C ILE A 128 -21.70 -2.82 0.92
N ASP A 129 -20.47 -2.51 1.34
CA ASP A 129 -20.00 -2.78 2.71
C ASP A 129 -20.03 -1.52 3.58
N PRO A 130 -21.09 -1.29 4.38
CA PRO A 130 -21.14 -0.14 5.29
C PRO A 130 -20.10 -0.23 6.41
N TYR A 131 -19.50 -1.40 6.64
CA TYR A 131 -18.45 -1.64 7.64
C TYR A 131 -17.03 -1.49 7.08
N THR A 132 -16.89 -1.04 5.83
CA THR A 132 -15.58 -0.77 5.24
C THR A 132 -14.79 0.25 6.06
N ILE A 133 -13.48 0.08 6.07
CA ILE A 133 -12.51 1.02 6.62
C ILE A 133 -11.67 1.72 5.54
N GLU A 134 -11.98 1.48 4.27
CA GLU A 134 -11.39 2.22 3.16
C GLU A 134 -11.67 3.71 3.28
N ASN A 135 -10.69 4.54 2.88
CA ASN A 135 -10.80 6.00 2.86
C ASN A 135 -11.12 6.64 4.23
N LYS A 136 -10.94 5.93 5.35
CA LYS A 136 -11.16 6.47 6.71
C LYS A 136 -9.88 6.96 7.41
N PHE A 137 -8.72 6.70 6.79
CA PHE A 137 -7.40 6.96 7.36
C PHE A 137 -6.44 7.50 6.30
N GLN A 138 -5.42 8.21 6.78
CA GLN A 138 -4.28 8.70 6.00
C GLN A 138 -2.99 8.41 6.77
N LEU A 139 -1.88 8.36 6.06
CA LEU A 139 -0.55 8.30 6.67
C LEU A 139 0.08 9.69 6.66
N GLU A 140 0.80 10.01 7.73
CA GLU A 140 1.64 11.20 7.83
C GLU A 140 3.05 10.74 8.20
N GLN A 141 4.04 11.17 7.43
CA GLN A 141 5.43 10.75 7.54
C GLN A 141 6.36 11.83 6.96
N PRO A 142 7.64 11.88 7.34
CA PRO A 142 8.62 12.71 6.64
C PRO A 142 8.88 12.16 5.23
N LYS A 143 9.21 13.04 4.29
CA LYS A 143 9.55 12.64 2.91
C LYS A 143 10.79 11.74 2.82
N GLY A 144 11.71 11.88 3.76
CA GLY A 144 12.95 11.11 3.78
C GLY A 144 13.41 10.81 5.20
N PHE A 145 14.25 9.78 5.31
CA PHE A 145 14.87 9.37 6.57
C PHE A 145 16.24 8.75 6.29
N ASN A 146 17.11 8.74 7.29
CA ASN A 146 18.34 7.96 7.22
C ASN A 146 18.10 6.55 7.75
N TYR A 147 18.48 5.55 6.96
CA TYR A 147 18.38 4.15 7.40
C TYR A 147 19.41 3.81 8.48
N TYR A 148 20.38 4.68 8.78
CA TYR A 148 21.17 4.66 10.01
C TYR A 148 21.66 6.08 10.33
N SER A 149 22.13 6.31 11.55
CA SER A 149 22.63 7.62 11.99
C SER A 149 24.11 7.82 11.64
N ALA A 150 24.50 9.05 11.30
CA ALA A 150 25.91 9.46 11.28
C ALA A 150 26.54 9.48 12.68
N ASP A 151 25.73 9.59 13.73
CA ASP A 151 26.20 9.47 15.11
C ASP A 151 26.50 7.99 15.44
N LYS A 152 27.78 7.65 15.55
CA LYS A 152 28.25 6.30 15.81
C LYS A 152 27.78 5.75 17.17
N GLU A 153 27.58 6.62 18.15
CA GLU A 153 27.07 6.21 19.47
C GLU A 153 25.58 5.89 19.42
N ASN A 154 24.86 6.49 18.46
CA ASN A 154 23.42 6.36 18.28
C ASN A 154 23.06 5.84 16.87
N LEU A 155 23.83 4.86 16.39
CA LEU A 155 23.79 4.36 15.01
C LEU A 155 22.38 3.97 14.53
N TYR A 156 21.54 3.44 15.44
CA TYR A 156 20.19 2.93 15.15
C TYR A 156 19.07 3.87 15.63
N ALA A 157 19.41 5.10 16.00
CA ALA A 157 18.46 6.07 16.56
C ALA A 157 17.59 6.76 15.50
N THR A 158 17.99 6.76 14.23
CA THR A 158 17.14 7.23 13.12
C THR A 158 16.18 6.13 12.66
N GLY A 159 15.16 6.54 11.91
CA GLY A 159 14.16 5.64 11.34
C GLY A 159 13.06 6.44 10.65
N LEU A 160 12.14 5.73 10.00
CA LEU A 160 10.95 6.33 9.40
C LEU A 160 9.80 6.32 10.41
N PRO A 161 9.47 7.45 11.08
CA PRO A 161 8.22 7.56 11.83
C PRO A 161 7.05 7.66 10.85
N VAL A 162 5.98 6.92 11.13
CA VAL A 162 4.74 6.92 10.36
C VAL A 162 3.57 7.01 11.33
N ALA A 163 2.86 8.14 11.29
CA ALA A 163 1.65 8.34 12.06
C ALA A 163 0.43 7.94 11.23
N LEU A 164 -0.51 7.27 11.89
CA LEU A 164 -1.83 6.98 11.33
C LEU A 164 -2.79 8.10 11.72
N LYS A 165 -3.26 8.84 10.73
CA LYS A 165 -4.19 9.95 10.89
C LYS A 165 -5.61 9.49 10.53
N PRO A 166 -6.53 9.38 11.48
CA PRO A 166 -7.93 9.12 11.16
C PRO A 166 -8.56 10.37 10.55
N LEU A 167 -9.45 10.22 9.56
CA LEU A 167 -10.20 11.36 8.99
C LEU A 167 -11.25 11.91 9.96
N LEU A 168 -11.74 11.06 10.85
CA LEU A 168 -12.62 11.41 11.97
C LEU A 168 -12.10 10.69 13.23
N PRO A 169 -12.03 11.33 14.41
CA PRO A 169 -11.45 10.72 15.61
C PRO A 169 -11.98 9.33 15.95
N GLU A 170 -13.29 9.12 15.79
CA GLU A 170 -14.00 7.86 16.03
C GLU A 170 -13.55 6.70 15.10
N ASN A 171 -12.88 6.99 13.97
CA ASN A 171 -12.41 5.94 13.08
C ASN A 171 -11.34 5.06 13.75
N LEU A 172 -10.58 5.58 14.73
CA LEU A 172 -9.61 4.78 15.46
C LEU A 172 -10.26 3.59 16.18
N ASP A 173 -11.51 3.72 16.62
CA ASP A 173 -12.24 2.64 17.28
C ASP A 173 -12.60 1.48 16.32
N LEU A 174 -12.44 1.68 15.01
CA LEU A 174 -12.76 0.66 14.00
C LEU A 174 -11.66 -0.38 13.83
N ILE A 175 -10.41 -0.06 14.21
CA ILE A 175 -9.23 -0.88 13.94
C ILE A 175 -8.55 -1.36 15.22
N ASP A 176 -7.76 -2.42 15.10
CA ASP A 176 -6.79 -2.81 16.12
C ASP A 176 -5.50 -1.99 15.91
N THR A 177 -5.31 -0.96 16.73
CA THR A 177 -4.14 -0.07 16.66
C THR A 177 -2.83 -0.76 17.03
N GLU A 178 -2.87 -1.91 17.72
CA GLU A 178 -1.67 -2.68 18.06
C GLU A 178 -1.22 -3.60 16.91
N ASN A 179 -2.15 -3.92 15.99
CA ASN A 179 -1.93 -4.86 14.89
C ASN A 179 -1.88 -4.19 13.51
N ILE A 180 -1.30 -2.99 13.43
CA ILE A 180 -1.00 -2.31 12.16
C ILE A 180 0.11 -3.10 11.45
N LYS A 181 -0.14 -3.63 10.25
CA LYS A 181 0.85 -4.40 9.48
C LYS A 181 1.50 -3.52 8.42
N VAL A 182 2.76 -3.82 8.11
CA VAL A 182 3.49 -3.19 7.00
C VAL A 182 3.97 -4.31 6.09
N VAL A 183 3.73 -4.16 4.80
CA VAL A 183 4.13 -5.13 3.77
C VAL A 183 4.82 -4.39 2.62
N ASP A 184 5.52 -5.14 1.78
CA ASP A 184 6.19 -4.56 0.62
C ASP A 184 5.18 -3.97 -0.39
N GLY A 185 5.57 -2.86 -1.00
CA GLY A 185 4.84 -2.21 -2.08
C GLY A 185 5.12 -2.84 -3.44
N THR A 186 4.55 -2.23 -4.49
CA THR A 186 4.78 -2.62 -5.89
C THR A 186 5.18 -1.38 -6.69
N PRO A 187 6.28 -1.42 -7.47
CA PRO A 187 7.19 -2.55 -7.68
C PRO A 187 8.04 -2.89 -6.45
N SER A 188 8.42 -4.16 -6.31
CA SER A 188 9.29 -4.61 -5.22
C SER A 188 10.71 -4.09 -5.40
N HIS A 189 11.25 -3.46 -4.36
CA HIS A 189 12.65 -3.06 -4.26
C HIS A 189 13.45 -4.18 -3.54
N PRO A 190 14.75 -4.40 -3.82
CA PRO A 190 15.56 -5.40 -3.11
C PRO A 190 15.56 -5.20 -1.59
N ILE A 191 15.41 -3.95 -1.16
CA ILE A 191 15.18 -3.57 0.23
C ILE A 191 13.67 -3.44 0.48
N GLY A 192 13.13 -4.40 1.22
CA GLY A 192 11.74 -4.43 1.70
C GLY A 192 11.61 -4.38 3.23
N VAL A 193 10.40 -4.57 3.74
CA VAL A 193 10.02 -4.46 5.17
C VAL A 193 10.85 -5.40 6.06
N ALA A 194 11.31 -6.54 5.55
CA ALA A 194 12.15 -7.48 6.27
C ALA A 194 13.52 -6.90 6.71
N HIS A 195 13.95 -5.78 6.11
CA HIS A 195 15.18 -5.08 6.49
C HIS A 195 14.97 -4.13 7.66
N PHE A 196 13.73 -3.95 8.12
CA PHE A 196 13.38 -3.01 9.16
C PHE A 196 12.69 -3.68 10.35
N ILE A 197 12.95 -3.15 11.53
CA ILE A 197 12.25 -3.47 12.78
C ILE A 197 11.16 -2.42 12.96
N LYS A 198 9.91 -2.87 13.02
CA LYS A 198 8.75 -2.04 13.32
C LYS A 198 8.58 -1.91 14.84
N THR A 199 8.54 -0.69 15.34
CA THR A 199 8.26 -0.37 16.76
C THR A 199 7.06 0.58 16.86
N PRO A 200 6.27 0.55 17.94
CA PRO A 200 5.20 1.53 18.13
C PRO A 200 5.72 2.98 18.07
N LEU A 201 4.94 3.89 17.50
CA LEU A 201 5.26 5.31 17.49
C LEU A 201 5.01 5.91 18.88
N GLU A 202 6.00 6.61 19.44
CA GLU A 202 5.91 7.05 20.83
C GLU A 202 4.77 8.05 21.06
N GLY A 203 3.74 7.56 21.76
CA GLY A 203 2.50 8.21 22.14
C GLY A 203 1.72 8.92 21.03
N GLU A 204 1.79 8.37 19.82
CA GLU A 204 0.86 8.60 18.72
C GLU A 204 0.45 7.22 18.17
N VAL A 205 -0.67 7.12 17.47
CA VAL A 205 -1.05 5.87 16.79
C VAL A 205 -0.23 5.75 15.52
N GLY A 206 0.57 4.69 15.40
CA GLY A 206 1.46 4.49 14.27
C GLY A 206 2.65 3.63 14.62
N PHE A 207 3.71 3.72 13.81
CA PHE A 207 4.94 2.97 14.03
C PHE A 207 6.18 3.75 13.58
N THR A 208 7.35 3.28 14.01
CA THR A 208 8.65 3.66 13.44
C THR A 208 9.30 2.44 12.82
N LEU A 209 9.76 2.56 11.57
CA LEU A 209 10.63 1.56 10.92
C LEU A 209 12.09 1.96 11.16
N ARG A 210 12.82 1.12 11.87
CA ARG A 210 14.26 1.27 12.12
C ARG A 210 15.01 0.17 11.38
N ILE A 211 16.23 0.44 10.92
CA ILE A 211 17.04 -0.61 10.30
C ILE A 211 17.19 -1.80 11.24
N ASN A 212 17.07 -3.02 10.71
CA ASN A 212 17.52 -4.21 11.41
C ASN A 212 19.06 -4.22 11.38
N PRO A 213 19.76 -4.19 12.53
CA PRO A 213 21.22 -4.20 12.59
C PRO A 213 21.88 -5.28 11.73
N GLU A 214 21.29 -6.48 11.67
CA GLU A 214 21.80 -7.61 10.89
C GLU A 214 21.70 -7.41 9.37
N LYS A 215 20.93 -6.41 8.93
CA LYS A 215 20.63 -6.11 7.53
C LYS A 215 21.25 -4.81 7.04
N LEU A 216 21.97 -4.08 7.90
CA LEU A 216 22.54 -2.78 7.56
C LEU A 216 23.47 -2.84 6.34
N GLU A 217 24.37 -3.82 6.26
CA GLU A 217 25.31 -3.95 5.14
C GLU A 217 24.59 -4.19 3.80
N GLU A 218 23.52 -4.99 3.80
CA GLU A 218 22.69 -5.24 2.62
C GLU A 218 22.03 -3.93 2.13
N VAL A 219 21.50 -3.13 3.06
CA VAL A 219 20.88 -1.83 2.75
C VAL A 219 21.91 -0.82 2.26
N GLN A 220 23.08 -0.72 2.90
CA GLN A 220 24.16 0.19 2.47
C GLN A 220 24.64 -0.12 1.04
N LYS A 221 24.71 -1.40 0.68
CA LYS A 221 25.09 -1.83 -0.66
C LYS A 221 24.03 -1.51 -1.71
N ALA A 222 22.75 -1.68 -1.36
CA ALA A 222 21.63 -1.42 -2.27
C ALA A 222 21.30 0.07 -2.42
N ILE A 223 21.55 0.86 -1.38
CA ILE A 223 21.21 2.30 -1.30
C ILE A 223 22.48 3.09 -0.96
N PRO A 224 23.41 3.29 -1.91
CA PRO A 224 24.67 4.00 -1.65
C PRO A 224 24.48 5.51 -1.42
N THR A 225 23.40 6.08 -1.95
CA THR A 225 23.05 7.51 -1.82
C THR A 225 21.64 7.64 -1.26
N PHE A 226 20.63 7.38 -2.09
CA PHE A 226 19.24 7.38 -1.69
C PHE A 226 18.42 6.52 -2.66
N SER A 227 17.31 5.98 -2.20
CA SER A 227 16.38 5.21 -3.03
C SER A 227 14.93 5.40 -2.53
N PRO A 228 13.93 5.52 -3.43
CA PRO A 228 12.55 5.43 -3.03
C PRO A 228 12.26 4.01 -2.52
N LEU A 229 11.53 3.92 -1.42
CA LEU A 229 10.97 2.68 -0.89
C LEU A 229 9.45 2.78 -0.89
N ASP A 230 8.82 1.73 -1.40
CA ASP A 230 7.37 1.59 -1.46
C ASP A 230 6.92 0.46 -0.54
N PHE A 231 6.00 0.78 0.36
CA PHE A 231 5.35 -0.12 1.29
C PHE A 231 3.84 0.05 1.23
N ASN A 232 3.12 -0.88 1.83
CA ASN A 232 1.71 -0.74 2.14
C ASN A 232 1.49 -0.95 3.63
N VAL A 233 0.73 -0.05 4.25
CA VAL A 233 0.24 -0.19 5.62
C VAL A 233 -1.14 -0.84 5.57
N GLN A 234 -1.25 -2.03 6.13
CA GLN A 234 -2.49 -2.78 6.21
C GLN A 234 -3.13 -2.57 7.59
N LEU A 235 -4.33 -2.01 7.56
CA LEU A 235 -5.20 -1.89 8.73
C LEU A 235 -6.24 -2.99 8.71
N THR A 236 -6.49 -3.61 9.86
CA THR A 236 -7.56 -4.61 10.00
C THR A 236 -8.61 -4.07 10.96
N SER A 237 -9.87 -4.07 10.53
CA SER A 237 -10.99 -3.69 11.39
C SER A 237 -11.35 -4.80 12.38
N LYS A 238 -12.11 -4.47 13.43
CA LYS A 238 -12.69 -5.45 14.37
C LYS A 238 -13.52 -6.56 13.68
N ASN A 239 -14.03 -6.24 12.48
CA ASN A 239 -14.87 -7.13 11.68
C ASN A 239 -14.11 -7.70 10.48
N ASN A 240 -12.77 -7.77 10.58
CA ASN A 240 -11.82 -8.34 9.61
C ASN A 240 -11.71 -7.61 8.26
N ARG A 241 -12.37 -6.46 8.06
CA ARG A 241 -12.18 -5.65 6.83
C ARG A 241 -10.76 -5.12 6.81
N VAL A 242 -10.13 -5.12 5.63
CA VAL A 242 -8.76 -4.63 5.49
C VAL A 242 -8.75 -3.37 4.62
N ALA A 243 -8.03 -2.35 5.07
CA ALA A 243 -7.67 -1.21 4.23
C ALA A 243 -6.15 -1.21 4.01
N SER A 244 -5.73 -0.94 2.77
CA SER A 244 -4.32 -0.80 2.40
C SER A 244 -4.03 0.66 2.10
N LEU A 245 -3.11 1.24 2.85
CA LEU A 245 -2.64 2.62 2.68
C LEU A 245 -1.24 2.60 2.05
N PRO A 246 -1.03 3.21 0.88
CA PRO A 246 0.30 3.29 0.27
C PRO A 246 1.23 4.16 1.12
N LEU A 247 2.47 3.70 1.30
CA LEU A 247 3.52 4.41 2.01
C LEU A 247 4.76 4.48 1.12
N THR A 248 5.03 5.65 0.56
CA THR A 248 6.25 5.93 -0.21
C THR A 248 7.13 6.90 0.55
N THR A 249 8.43 6.62 0.61
CA THR A 249 9.43 7.47 1.28
C THR A 249 10.81 7.34 0.63
N MET A 250 11.73 8.24 0.97
CA MET A 250 13.12 8.20 0.55
C MET A 250 14.01 7.67 1.68
N ALA A 251 14.63 6.52 1.48
CA ALA A 251 15.71 6.05 2.35
C ALA A 251 17.03 6.64 1.87
N CYS A 252 17.77 7.29 2.77
CA CYS A 252 18.98 8.06 2.46
C CYS A 252 20.18 7.60 3.29
N THR A 253 21.35 7.59 2.69
CA THR A 253 22.63 7.44 3.41
C THR A 253 22.86 8.67 4.28
N PRO A 254 23.41 8.54 5.50
CA PRO A 254 23.67 9.66 6.39
C PRO A 254 25.02 10.34 6.08
N LEU A 255 25.48 10.33 4.83
CA LEU A 255 26.77 10.90 4.45
C LEU A 255 26.76 11.48 3.04
N THR A 256 27.25 12.71 2.92
CA THR A 256 27.57 13.29 1.61
C THR A 256 28.83 14.14 1.67
N THR A 257 29.45 14.33 0.51
CA THR A 257 30.64 15.16 0.34
C THR A 257 30.35 16.27 -0.68
N VAL A 258 30.65 17.50 -0.28
CA VAL A 258 30.67 18.71 -1.09
C VAL A 258 32.12 18.91 -1.56
N GLU A 259 32.29 19.08 -2.86
CA GLU A 259 33.56 19.40 -3.50
C GLU A 259 33.33 20.67 -4.32
N ASP A 260 34.23 21.64 -4.20
CA ASP A 260 34.22 22.91 -4.91
C ASP A 260 35.65 23.45 -4.99
N ASP A 261 36.05 24.03 -6.12
CA ASP A 261 37.41 24.55 -6.32
C ASP A 261 37.73 25.71 -5.34
N ALA A 262 36.70 26.41 -4.85
CA ALA A 262 36.85 27.45 -3.85
C ALA A 262 37.27 26.89 -2.47
N LEU A 263 37.12 25.59 -2.21
CA LEU A 263 37.61 24.91 -1.01
C LEU A 263 39.11 24.53 -1.10
N THR A 264 39.82 25.01 -2.12
CA THR A 264 41.29 24.91 -2.18
C THR A 264 41.92 26.19 -1.63
N VAL A 265 42.91 26.02 -0.74
CA VAL A 265 43.69 27.09 -0.10
C VAL A 265 45.15 26.66 0.04
N SER A 266 46.07 27.61 0.15
CA SER A 266 47.49 27.32 0.40
C SER A 266 47.85 27.44 1.88
N VAL A 267 48.93 26.78 2.29
CA VAL A 267 49.49 26.97 3.66
C VAL A 267 49.82 28.44 3.91
N ALA A 268 50.33 29.16 2.90
CA ALA A 268 50.68 30.57 3.04
C ALA A 268 49.47 31.48 3.29
N GLU A 269 48.32 31.18 2.68
CA GLU A 269 47.06 31.88 2.95
C GLU A 269 46.58 31.61 4.38
N LEU A 270 46.57 30.35 4.81
CA LEU A 270 46.12 29.99 6.15
C LEU A 270 47.04 30.52 7.26
N SER A 271 48.33 30.68 7.01
CA SER A 271 49.26 31.30 7.97
C SER A 271 49.19 32.83 8.01
N ASN A 272 48.41 33.48 7.14
CA ASN A 272 48.27 34.94 7.13
C ASN A 272 47.03 35.36 7.96
N PRO A 273 47.19 36.06 9.10
CA PRO A 273 46.05 36.49 9.93
C PRO A 273 45.07 37.44 9.24
N ASP A 274 45.49 38.09 8.14
CA ASP A 274 44.64 38.99 7.35
C ASP A 274 43.93 38.26 6.18
N PHE A 275 44.13 36.95 6.03
CA PHE A 275 43.47 36.17 4.97
C PHE A 275 42.02 35.90 5.34
N GLU A 276 41.13 36.28 4.43
CA GLU A 276 39.70 35.98 4.49
C GLU A 276 39.21 35.67 3.07
N LYS A 277 38.49 34.56 2.92
CA LYS A 277 37.88 34.14 1.65
C LYS A 277 36.46 33.68 1.90
N GLU A 278 35.50 34.40 1.33
CA GLU A 278 34.07 34.10 1.44
C GLU A 278 33.47 33.73 0.10
N PHE A 279 32.63 32.70 0.07
CA PHE A 279 31.92 32.25 -1.12
C PHE A 279 30.69 31.41 -0.77
N ASP A 280 29.76 31.30 -1.72
CA ASP A 280 28.56 30.47 -1.59
C ASP A 280 28.71 29.17 -2.37
N ILE A 281 28.34 28.04 -1.78
CA ILE A 281 28.14 26.76 -2.47
C ILE A 281 26.65 26.40 -2.47
N ASP A 282 26.09 26.03 -3.63
CA ASP A 282 24.77 25.41 -3.68
C ASP A 282 24.84 23.96 -3.17
N VAL A 283 24.23 23.72 -2.00
CA VAL A 283 24.20 22.42 -1.34
C VAL A 283 22.82 21.75 -1.41
N THR A 284 21.88 22.33 -2.16
CA THR A 284 20.48 21.89 -2.23
C THR A 284 20.36 20.40 -2.53
N HIS A 285 21.03 19.93 -3.58
CA HIS A 285 20.97 18.53 -3.97
C HIS A 285 21.72 17.61 -2.99
N LYS A 286 22.80 18.10 -2.37
CA LYS A 286 23.56 17.34 -1.37
C LYS A 286 22.74 17.11 -0.10
N LEU A 287 22.00 18.12 0.36
CA LEU A 287 21.04 18.01 1.47
C LEU A 287 19.94 16.99 1.16
N ARG A 288 19.40 17.01 -0.07
CA ARG A 288 18.40 16.02 -0.49
C ARG A 288 18.93 14.60 -0.49
N HIS A 289 20.20 14.38 -0.86
CA HIS A 289 20.81 13.05 -0.85
C HIS A 289 20.90 12.44 0.55
N ILE A 290 20.97 13.28 1.59
CA ILE A 290 21.07 12.84 2.98
C ILE A 290 19.73 12.92 3.74
N GLY A 291 18.61 13.09 3.03
CA GLY A 291 17.27 13.01 3.61
C GLY A 291 16.65 14.33 4.08
N ILE A 292 17.33 15.46 3.89
CA ILE A 292 16.78 16.80 4.14
C ILE A 292 15.91 17.18 2.93
N LEU A 293 14.63 16.79 2.98
CA LEU A 293 13.69 16.90 1.86
C LEU A 293 12.52 17.86 2.14
N GLU A 294 12.30 18.22 3.40
CA GLU A 294 11.30 19.23 3.73
C GLU A 294 11.84 20.63 3.46
N LYS A 295 10.92 21.53 3.08
CA LYS A 295 11.23 22.95 2.86
C LYS A 295 11.39 23.74 4.17
N THR A 296 11.20 23.08 5.31
CA THR A 296 11.39 23.67 6.63
C THR A 296 12.87 23.69 7.00
N ASN A 297 13.24 24.60 7.90
CA ASN A 297 14.59 24.67 8.44
C ASN A 297 15.06 23.30 8.98
N PHE A 298 16.34 23.07 8.86
CA PHE A 298 17.05 21.95 9.45
C PHE A 298 18.12 22.50 10.40
N GLU A 299 18.63 21.66 11.28
CA GLU A 299 19.68 22.01 12.22
C GLU A 299 21.02 21.48 11.70
N ALA A 300 22.05 22.30 11.77
CA ALA A 300 23.41 21.91 11.44
C ALA A 300 24.34 22.23 12.61
N VAL A 301 25.11 21.23 13.05
CA VAL A 301 26.08 21.36 14.13
C VAL A 301 27.47 21.08 13.58
N GLU A 302 28.41 21.96 13.87
CA GLU A 302 29.82 21.74 13.53
C GLU A 302 30.38 20.57 14.33
N MET A 303 30.97 19.62 13.61
CA MET A 303 31.66 18.46 14.20
C MET A 303 33.18 18.61 14.19
N GLY A 304 33.70 19.68 13.56
CA GLY A 304 35.11 20.00 13.45
C GLY A 304 35.75 19.57 12.13
N LEU A 305 37.08 19.61 12.12
CA LEU A 305 37.91 19.28 10.96
C LEU A 305 38.49 17.86 11.12
N LEU A 306 38.39 17.06 10.07
CA LEU A 306 39.00 15.73 9.98
C LEU A 306 40.10 15.73 8.93
N ASN A 307 41.18 15.00 9.16
CA ASN A 307 42.19 14.73 8.13
C ASN A 307 41.67 13.69 7.11
N GLU A 308 42.46 13.38 6.09
CA GLU A 308 42.12 12.39 5.06
C GLU A 308 41.77 11.01 5.62
N LYS A 309 42.35 10.61 6.75
CA LYS A 309 42.09 9.34 7.44
C LYS A 309 40.82 9.37 8.30
N GLY A 310 40.16 10.52 8.42
CA GLY A 310 38.99 10.72 9.27
C GLY A 310 39.33 10.93 10.76
N GLU A 311 40.59 11.25 11.08
CA GLU A 311 41.01 11.57 12.44
C GLU A 311 40.78 13.07 12.70
N PRO A 312 40.28 13.46 13.89
CA PRO A 312 40.12 14.86 14.26
C PRO A 312 41.45 15.63 14.21
N VAL A 313 41.38 16.89 13.81
CA VAL A 313 42.49 17.85 13.88
C VAL A 313 42.23 18.75 15.08
N ASP A 314 43.11 18.69 16.09
CA ASP A 314 43.04 19.47 17.34
C ASP A 314 43.52 20.94 17.14
N ASP A 315 43.03 21.59 16.09
CA ASP A 315 43.22 23.02 15.81
C ASP A 315 41.85 23.68 15.60
N ALA A 316 41.69 24.96 15.89
CA ALA A 316 40.43 25.65 15.59
C ALA A 316 40.17 25.57 14.08
N PRO A 317 38.95 25.24 13.61
CA PRO A 317 38.71 25.14 12.18
C PRO A 317 38.85 26.54 11.56
N PHE A 318 39.74 26.67 10.58
CA PHE A 318 39.90 27.88 9.74
C PHE A 318 38.70 28.13 8.82
N ILE A 319 37.63 27.34 8.95
CA ILE A 319 36.47 27.32 8.09
C ILE A 319 35.20 27.40 8.93
N VAL A 320 34.28 28.25 8.50
CA VAL A 320 32.91 28.32 9.02
C VAL A 320 31.95 28.15 7.85
N GLY A 321 30.96 27.27 8.00
CA GLY A 321 29.88 27.10 7.03
C GLY A 321 28.52 27.48 7.64
N LEU A 322 27.78 28.39 6.99
CA LEU A 322 26.44 28.79 7.41
C LEU A 322 25.43 28.50 6.31
N PHE A 323 24.36 27.78 6.66
CA PHE A 323 23.30 27.44 5.72
C PHE A 323 22.23 28.52 5.65
N ASP A 324 21.84 28.89 4.44
CA ASP A 324 20.70 29.75 4.17
C ASP A 324 19.75 29.06 3.18
N THR A 325 18.49 28.86 3.60
CA THR A 325 17.46 28.15 2.82
C THR A 325 16.37 29.13 2.39
N ASP A 326 16.13 29.21 1.09
CA ASP A 326 15.07 30.05 0.52
C ASP A 326 13.67 29.42 0.67
N ALA A 327 12.62 30.19 0.35
CA ALA A 327 11.23 29.73 0.42
C ALA A 327 10.90 28.56 -0.53
N ASN A 328 11.73 28.31 -1.54
CA ASN A 328 11.58 27.19 -2.47
C ASN A 328 12.26 25.91 -1.96
N GLY A 329 13.05 26.01 -0.88
CA GLY A 329 13.87 24.93 -0.35
C GLY A 329 15.21 24.76 -1.08
N ASN A 330 15.67 25.78 -1.81
CA ASN A 330 17.05 25.82 -2.29
C ASN A 330 17.92 26.34 -1.16
N THR A 331 19.05 25.68 -0.93
CA THR A 331 19.93 25.99 0.18
C THR A 331 21.34 26.25 -0.32
N LYS A 332 21.89 27.38 0.12
CA LYS A 332 23.31 27.70 -0.01
C LYS A 332 24.01 27.47 1.31
N CYS A 333 25.28 27.10 1.23
CA CYS A 333 26.21 27.21 2.35
C CYS A 333 27.15 28.39 2.05
N SER A 334 27.07 29.46 2.84
CA SER A 334 28.05 30.53 2.83
C SER A 334 29.25 30.07 3.67
N VAL A 335 30.39 29.96 3.00
CA VAL A 335 31.63 29.46 3.58
C VAL A 335 32.59 30.62 3.73
N SER A 336 33.14 30.80 4.94
CA SER A 336 34.21 31.74 5.24
C SER A 336 35.46 30.96 5.66
N LEU A 337 36.57 31.19 4.97
CA LEU A 337 37.90 30.66 5.30
C LEU A 337 38.75 31.79 5.86
N MET A 338 39.38 31.58 7.01
CA MET A 338 40.13 32.60 7.75
C MET A 338 41.52 32.10 8.11
N GLY A 339 42.55 32.91 7.89
CA GLY A 339 43.91 32.57 8.28
C GLY A 339 44.20 32.91 9.73
N ASP A 340 45.06 32.11 10.36
CA ASP A 340 45.57 32.35 11.71
C ASP A 340 47.00 31.80 11.81
N ALA A 341 47.93 32.66 12.19
CA ALA A 341 49.35 32.31 12.31
C ALA A 341 49.64 31.37 13.49
N GLU A 342 48.69 31.18 14.42
CA GLU A 342 48.83 30.26 15.55
C GLU A 342 48.67 28.78 15.13
N PHE A 343 47.95 28.50 14.04
CA PHE A 343 47.69 27.15 13.56
C PHE A 343 48.57 26.78 12.36
N ASN A 344 49.07 25.54 12.34
CA ASN A 344 49.97 25.04 11.30
C ASN A 344 49.38 23.79 10.62
N TYR A 345 48.61 24.02 9.55
CA TYR A 345 48.06 22.93 8.76
C TYR A 345 49.09 22.40 7.76
N ALA A 346 49.25 21.07 7.73
CA ALA A 346 50.07 20.43 6.71
C ALA A 346 49.32 20.39 5.37
N PRO A 347 50.02 20.49 4.22
CA PRO A 347 49.41 20.24 2.92
C PRO A 347 48.72 18.87 2.88
N GLY A 348 47.53 18.80 2.27
CA GLY A 348 46.75 17.57 2.19
C GLY A 348 45.25 17.80 2.04
N THR A 349 44.48 16.71 2.10
CA THR A 349 43.02 16.74 2.09
C THR A 349 42.47 16.71 3.51
N TYR A 350 41.51 17.58 3.76
CA TYR A 350 40.75 17.67 5.01
C TYR A 350 39.25 17.65 4.72
N TYR A 351 38.46 17.35 5.75
CA TYR A 351 37.01 17.37 5.70
C TYR A 351 36.48 18.21 6.85
N TYR A 352 35.87 19.35 6.54
CA TYR A 352 35.05 20.07 7.51
C TYR A 352 33.68 19.40 7.55
N VAL A 353 33.27 18.98 8.75
CA VAL A 353 32.08 18.14 8.91
C VAL A 353 31.01 18.92 9.67
N GLN A 354 29.81 18.98 9.09
CA GLN A 354 28.62 19.49 9.74
C GLN A 354 27.56 18.40 9.80
N ARG A 355 27.07 18.12 11.02
CA ARG A 355 26.01 17.16 11.26
C ARG A 355 24.67 17.85 11.07
N CYS A 356 23.96 17.43 10.04
CA CYS A 356 22.65 17.92 9.66
C CYS A 356 21.55 17.01 10.24
N SER A 357 20.49 17.62 10.80
CA SER A 357 19.29 16.92 11.22
C SER A 357 18.04 17.70 10.83
N GLN A 358 16.97 17.00 10.44
CA GLN A 358 15.67 17.59 10.16
C GLN A 358 14.62 16.87 11.00
N PRO A 359 14.36 17.35 12.23
CA PRO A 359 13.34 16.76 13.09
C PRO A 359 11.96 16.86 12.45
N TRP A 360 11.19 15.77 12.52
CA TRP A 360 9.80 15.72 12.07
C TRP A 360 8.87 15.97 13.25
N LYS A 361 8.02 16.99 13.14
CA LYS A 361 7.05 17.35 14.17
C LYS A 361 5.65 16.88 13.79
N TYR A 362 5.01 16.15 14.69
CA TYR A 362 3.64 15.67 14.52
C TYR A 362 2.91 15.74 15.86
N ASN A 363 1.73 16.39 15.89
CA ASN A 363 0.91 16.58 17.10
C ASN A 363 1.67 17.09 18.34
N GLY A 364 2.63 18.01 18.13
CA GLY A 364 3.43 18.58 19.22
C GLY A 364 4.59 17.70 19.71
N LYS A 365 4.78 16.51 19.13
CA LYS A 365 5.93 15.64 19.36
C LYS A 365 6.98 15.81 18.29
N THR A 366 8.22 15.48 18.64
CA THR A 366 9.37 15.57 17.74
C THR A 366 9.99 14.19 17.57
N TYR A 367 10.20 13.79 16.34
CA TYR A 367 10.85 12.55 15.93
C TYR A 367 12.07 12.89 15.08
N ASN A 368 13.11 12.04 15.11
CA ASN A 368 14.40 12.34 14.46
C ASN A 368 14.67 11.37 13.31
N PRO A 369 14.08 11.60 12.12
CA PRO A 369 14.28 10.71 10.97
C PRO A 369 15.65 10.89 10.31
N VAL A 370 16.29 12.06 10.49
CA VAL A 370 17.52 12.43 9.79
C VAL A 370 18.60 12.82 10.79
N CYS A 371 19.77 12.21 10.67
CA CYS A 371 21.01 12.56 11.34
C CYS A 371 22.16 12.16 10.42
N ALA A 372 22.68 13.13 9.66
CA ALA A 372 23.61 12.89 8.57
C ALA A 372 24.79 13.86 8.59
N ASP A 373 25.96 13.40 8.17
CA ASP A 373 27.15 14.24 8.05
C ASP A 373 27.25 14.79 6.62
N MET A 374 27.36 16.11 6.52
CA MET A 374 27.81 16.81 5.31
C MET A 374 29.28 17.16 5.46
N ARG A 375 30.11 16.68 4.54
CA ARG A 375 31.55 16.94 4.53
C ARG A 375 31.89 17.93 3.42
N PHE A 376 32.60 18.99 3.75
CA PHE A 376 33.23 19.87 2.77
C PHE A 376 34.68 19.42 2.62
N LYS A 377 35.03 18.93 1.43
CA LYS A 377 36.39 18.50 1.13
C LYS A 377 37.25 19.72 0.85
N ILE A 378 38.27 19.91 1.68
CA ILE A 378 39.18 21.03 1.62
C ILE A 378 40.55 20.50 1.18
N VAL A 379 41.19 21.21 0.26
CA VAL A 379 42.55 20.89 -0.19
C VAL A 379 43.47 22.01 0.25
N ILE A 380 44.50 21.65 1.02
CA ILE A 380 45.55 22.57 1.44
C ILE A 380 46.80 22.27 0.60
N GLU A 381 47.27 23.26 -0.15
CA GLU A 381 48.47 23.17 -1.01
C GLU A 381 49.74 23.75 -0.39
#